data_AF-A0A396H1Z6-F1
#
_entry.id   AF-A0A396H1Z6-F1
#
_cell.length_a   1.000
_cell.length_b   1.000
_cell.length_c   1.000
_cell.angle_alpha   90.00
_cell.angle_beta   90.00
_cell.angle_gamma   90.00
#
_symmetry.space_group_name_H-M   'P 1'
#
loop_
_entity.id
_entity.type
_entity.pdbx_description
1 polymer ?
#
loop_
_entity_poly.entity_id
_entity_poly.type
_entity_poly.pdbx_seq_one_letter_code
_entity_poly.pdbx_strand_id
1 'polypeptide(L)'
;MAYTISHILVVMLLFPFQCSSSVSSLIKGSSLSVEKHTEDVIVSSKGTFSAGFYQIGDNAFSFAIWFTEMTNQSPDPANIVWMANREQPVNGT
;
A
#
# COMPACT_ATOMS: atom_id res chain seq x y z
N MET A 1 -34.76 -8.53 -17.98
CA MET A 1 -33.66 -7.77 -18.64
C MET A 1 -33.49 -6.36 -18.07
N ALA A 2 -34.53 -5.51 -18.01
CA ALA A 2 -34.39 -4.15 -17.45
C ALA A 2 -34.13 -4.12 -15.92
N TYR A 3 -34.85 -4.95 -15.15
CA TYR A 3 -34.70 -5.00 -13.69
C TYR A 3 -33.33 -5.53 -13.25
N THR A 4 -32.78 -6.49 -13.98
CA THR A 4 -31.43 -7.02 -13.77
C THR A 4 -30.35 -5.97 -14.01
N ILE A 5 -30.49 -5.11 -15.04
CA ILE A 5 -29.56 -4.01 -15.29
C ILE A 5 -29.65 -2.95 -14.19
N SER A 6 -30.86 -2.62 -13.74
CA SER A 6 -31.07 -1.69 -12.61
C SER A 6 -30.40 -2.18 -11.32
N HIS A 7 -30.53 -3.46 -10.99
CA HIS A 7 -29.86 -4.05 -9.82
C HIS A 7 -28.34 -4.03 -9.94
N ILE A 8 -27.78 -4.33 -11.12
CA ILE A 8 -26.33 -4.25 -11.35
C ILE A 8 -25.84 -2.81 -11.17
N LEU A 9 -26.57 -1.83 -11.69
CA LEU A 9 -26.24 -0.40 -11.55
C LEU A 9 -26.26 0.03 -10.07
N VAL A 10 -27.28 -0.37 -9.31
CA VAL A 10 -27.37 -0.07 -7.87
C VAL A 10 -26.21 -0.71 -7.10
N VAL A 11 -25.82 -1.95 -7.43
CA VAL A 11 -24.67 -2.62 -6.80
C VAL A 11 -23.36 -1.88 -7.13
N MET A 12 -23.14 -1.44 -8.37
CA MET A 12 -21.95 -0.66 -8.73
C MET A 12 -21.87 0.71 -8.02
N LEU A 13 -23.02 1.33 -7.71
CA LEU A 13 -23.07 2.58 -6.95
C LEU A 13 -22.82 2.38 -5.45
N LEU A 14 -23.18 1.21 -4.91
CA LEU A 14 -22.96 0.86 -3.51
C LEU A 14 -21.52 0.43 -3.21
N PHE A 15 -20.79 -0.01 -4.24
CA PHE A 15 -19.37 -0.38 -4.15
C PHE A 15 -18.56 0.51 -5.09
N PRO A 16 -18.18 1.73 -4.68
CA PRO A 16 -17.29 2.55 -5.48
C PRO A 16 -16.02 1.74 -5.77
N PHE A 17 -15.70 1.59 -7.05
CA PHE A 17 -14.46 0.96 -7.49
C PHE A 17 -13.30 1.70 -6.82
N GLN A 18 -12.63 1.08 -5.84
CA GLN A 18 -11.42 1.63 -5.25
C GLN A 18 -10.30 1.49 -6.28
N CYS A 19 -10.10 2.53 -7.10
CA CYS A 19 -8.90 2.65 -7.91
C CYS A 19 -7.72 2.97 -6.99
N SER A 20 -6.97 1.96 -6.58
CA SER A 20 -5.66 2.18 -5.95
C SER A 20 -4.67 2.67 -7.00
N SER A 21 -4.19 3.90 -6.84
CA SER A 21 -3.16 4.49 -7.68
C SER A 21 -1.81 4.25 -7.03
N SER A 22 -1.06 3.23 -7.46
CA SER A 22 0.34 3.11 -7.07
C SER A 22 1.20 4.07 -7.90
N VAL A 23 2.11 4.77 -7.23
CA VAL A 23 3.09 5.63 -7.89
C VAL A 23 4.34 4.83 -8.22
N SER A 24 4.94 5.01 -9.40
CA SER A 24 6.18 4.31 -9.77
C SER A 24 7.45 5.08 -9.39
N SER A 25 7.31 6.34 -8.98
CA SER A 25 8.42 7.21 -8.58
C SER A 25 7.95 8.34 -7.66
N LEU A 26 8.87 8.91 -6.89
CA LEU A 26 8.67 10.15 -6.15
C LEU A 26 9.32 11.30 -6.91
N ILE A 27 8.56 12.38 -7.11
CA ILE A 27 9.11 13.63 -7.63
C ILE A 27 9.66 14.47 -6.48
N LYS A 28 10.59 15.37 -6.78
CA LYS A 28 11.11 16.33 -5.81
C LYS A 28 9.97 17.14 -5.21
N GLY A 29 9.91 17.19 -3.88
CA GLY A 29 8.87 17.91 -3.15
C GLY A 29 7.66 17.06 -2.77
N SER A 30 7.56 15.82 -3.26
CA SER A 30 6.61 14.83 -2.76
C SER A 30 7.16 14.11 -1.52
N SER A 31 6.26 13.49 -0.77
CA SER A 31 6.55 12.72 0.45
C SER A 31 5.63 11.52 0.54
N LEU A 32 6.03 10.53 1.34
CA LEU A 32 5.14 9.46 1.81
C LEU A 32 4.79 9.74 3.27
N SER A 33 3.60 9.37 3.69
CA SER A 33 3.10 9.56 5.06
C SER A 33 2.91 8.22 5.76
N VAL A 34 3.24 8.16 7.06
CA VAL A 34 3.05 6.97 7.89
C VAL A 34 1.55 6.71 8.11
N GLU A 35 0.78 7.78 8.25
CA GLU A 35 -0.67 7.76 8.42
C GLU A 35 -1.38 7.15 7.21
N LYS A 36 -0.75 7.18 6.03
CA LYS A 36 -1.24 6.62 4.77
C LYS A 36 -0.43 5.43 4.28
N HIS A 37 0.30 4.74 5.15
CA HIS A 37 1.26 3.70 4.75
C HIS A 37 0.71 2.56 3.86
N THR A 38 -0.60 2.30 3.88
CA THR A 38 -1.26 1.32 3.00
C THR A 38 -1.53 1.84 1.59
N GLU A 39 -1.62 3.15 1.41
CA GLU A 39 -1.97 3.83 0.15
C GLU A 39 -0.75 4.48 -0.49
N ASP A 40 0.11 5.10 0.33
CA ASP A 40 1.33 5.81 -0.05
C ASP A 40 2.48 4.81 -0.27
N VAL A 41 2.32 3.95 -1.28
CA VAL A 41 3.29 2.93 -1.68
C VAL A 41 3.77 3.16 -3.10
N ILE A 42 5.09 3.05 -3.27
CA ILE A 42 5.75 3.07 -4.56
C ILE A 42 5.83 1.64 -5.09
N VAL A 43 5.37 1.40 -6.31
CA VAL A 43 5.43 0.08 -6.95
C VAL A 43 6.42 0.11 -8.10
N SER A 44 7.35 -0.83 -8.10
CA SER A 44 8.31 -1.02 -9.19
C SER A 44 7.59 -1.23 -10.53
N SER A 45 8.22 -0.87 -11.65
CA SER A 45 7.56 -0.92 -12.98
C SER A 45 7.02 -2.29 -13.39
N LYS A 46 7.58 -3.38 -12.83
CA LYS A 46 7.12 -4.76 -13.08
C LYS A 46 6.15 -5.29 -12.02
N GLY A 47 5.80 -4.49 -11.01
CA GLY A 47 4.94 -4.90 -9.90
C GLY A 47 5.56 -5.97 -8.99
N THR A 48 6.87 -6.19 -9.05
CA THR A 48 7.54 -7.24 -8.26
C THR A 48 7.84 -6.77 -6.84
N PHE A 49 8.25 -5.50 -6.73
CA PHE A 49 8.58 -4.86 -5.46
C PHE A 49 7.67 -3.67 -5.19
N SER A 50 7.37 -3.51 -3.91
CA SER A 50 6.72 -2.35 -3.32
C SER A 50 7.68 -1.68 -2.32
N ALA A 51 7.59 -0.36 -2.17
CA ALA A 51 8.38 0.40 -1.21
C ALA A 51 7.55 1.52 -0.57
N GLY A 52 7.73 1.73 0.73
CA GLY A 52 6.95 2.70 1.51
C GLY A 52 7.20 2.53 3.00
N PHE A 53 6.44 3.23 3.83
CA PHE A 53 6.45 2.97 5.27
C PHE A 53 5.80 1.61 5.55
N TYR A 54 6.53 0.75 6.25
CA TYR A 54 6.09 -0.59 6.63
C TYR A 54 5.97 -0.66 8.15
N GLN A 55 4.84 -1.18 8.63
CA GLN A 55 4.59 -1.34 10.05
C GLN A 55 5.34 -2.56 10.60
N ILE A 56 6.19 -2.34 11.60
CA ILE A 56 7.01 -3.39 12.25
C ILE A 56 6.59 -3.67 13.69
N GLY A 57 5.51 -3.05 14.17
CA GLY A 57 4.93 -3.21 15.50
C GLY A 57 3.71 -2.32 15.72
N ASP A 58 3.19 -2.24 16.94
CA ASP A 58 1.91 -1.57 17.24
C ASP A 58 1.88 -0.06 16.93
N ASN A 59 3.05 0.58 16.85
CA ASN A 59 3.17 1.98 16.45
C ASN A 59 4.54 2.34 15.86
N ALA A 60 5.19 1.38 15.22
CA ALA A 60 6.57 1.54 14.74
C ALA A 60 6.61 1.28 13.25
N PHE A 61 7.17 2.23 12.50
CA PHE A 61 7.25 2.17 11.05
C PHE A 61 8.67 2.38 10.57
N SER A 62 9.03 1.73 9.47
CA SER A 62 10.31 1.96 8.81
C SER A 62 10.09 1.94 7.30
N PHE A 63 10.83 2.78 6.58
CA PHE A 63 10.79 2.72 5.12
C PHE A 63 11.43 1.40 4.67
N ALA A 64 10.71 0.61 3.91
CA ALA A 64 11.15 -0.72 3.51
C ALA A 64 10.85 -1.00 2.03
N ILE A 65 11.45 -2.07 1.52
CA ILE A 65 11.16 -2.66 0.21
C ILE A 65 10.77 -4.12 0.44
N TRP A 66 9.68 -4.57 -0.16
CA TRP A 66 9.14 -5.93 -0.02
C TRP A 66 8.56 -6.46 -1.35
N PHE A 67 8.30 -7.77 -1.45
CA PHE A 67 7.63 -8.31 -2.65
C PHE A 67 6.12 -7.99 -2.63
N THR A 68 5.61 -7.47 -3.74
CA THR A 68 4.21 -7.00 -3.88
C THR A 68 3.19 -8.13 -3.77
N GLU A 69 3.48 -9.31 -4.32
CA GLU A 69 2.55 -10.45 -4.36
C GLU A 69 2.16 -11.00 -2.97
N MET A 70 3.00 -10.74 -1.96
CA MET A 70 2.80 -11.25 -0.60
C MET A 70 2.05 -10.27 0.33
N THR A 71 1.60 -9.11 -0.17
CA THR A 71 0.91 -8.09 0.66
C THR A 71 -0.48 -8.52 1.15
N ASN A 72 -1.09 -9.54 0.52
CA ASN A 72 -2.39 -10.10 0.93
C ASN A 72 -2.30 -11.13 2.06
N GLN A 73 -1.09 -11.45 2.51
CA GLN A 73 -0.82 -12.37 3.60
C GLN A 73 -0.27 -11.54 4.76
N SER A 74 -0.66 -11.86 5.99
CA SER A 74 -0.23 -11.19 7.23
C SER A 74 1.20 -10.66 7.14
N PRO A 75 1.52 -9.45 7.65
CA PRO A 75 2.85 -8.85 7.52
C PRO A 75 3.94 -9.80 8.03
N ASP A 76 4.54 -10.54 7.09
CA ASP A 76 5.60 -11.48 7.36
C ASP A 76 6.93 -10.74 7.09
N PRO A 77 7.79 -10.58 8.11
CA PRO A 77 9.11 -9.99 7.92
C PRO A 77 9.96 -10.72 6.87
N ALA A 78 9.66 -11.99 6.54
CA ALA A 78 10.33 -12.74 5.48
C ALA A 78 10.08 -12.17 4.07
N ASN A 79 9.06 -11.32 3.89
CA ASN A 79 8.78 -10.66 2.62
C ASN A 79 9.62 -9.37 2.40
N ILE A 80 10.29 -8.87 3.44
CA ILE A 80 11.07 -7.64 3.38
C ILE A 80 12.47 -7.96 2.84
N VAL A 81 12.83 -7.35 1.70
CA VAL A 81 14.16 -7.52 1.09
C VAL A 81 15.16 -6.48 1.58
N TRP A 82 14.69 -5.32 2.04
CA TRP A 82 15.52 -4.26 2.59
C TRP A 82 14.72 -3.29 3.47
N MET A 83 15.36 -2.69 4.48
CA MET A 83 14.74 -1.73 5.41
C MET A 83 15.72 -0.62 5.79
N ALA A 84 15.26 0.63 5.70
CA ALA A 84 15.95 1.81 6.19
C ALA A 84 15.78 1.93 7.72
N ASN A 85 16.75 2.54 8.39
CA ASN A 85 16.66 2.95 9.79
C ASN A 85 16.15 1.84 10.75
N ARG A 86 16.55 0.58 10.51
CA ARG A 86 16.03 -0.60 11.25
C ARG A 86 16.10 -0.46 12.78
N GLU A 87 17.12 0.22 13.28
CA GLU A 87 17.34 0.42 14.72
C GLU A 87 16.58 1.62 15.29
N GLN A 88 15.99 2.46 14.44
CA GLN A 88 15.32 3.72 14.81
C GLN A 88 14.05 3.94 13.96
N PRO A 89 12.99 3.13 14.19
CA PRO A 89 11.71 3.31 13.51
C PRO A 89 11.04 4.63 13.90
N VAL A 90 10.17 5.12 13.02
CA VAL A 90 9.33 6.30 13.26
C VAL A 90 8.00 5.89 13.89
N ASN A 91 7.42 6.78 14.68
CA ASN A 91 6.14 6.55 15.35
C ASN A 91 4.98 6.98 14.44
N GLY A 92 3.93 6.17 14.34
CA GLY A 92 2.66 6.48 13.67
C GLY A 92 1.62 6.99 14.66
N THR A 93 1.68 8.28 14.96
CA THR A 93 0.79 8.97 15.92
C THR A 93 -0.65 8.47 15.96
#